data_AF-A0A7D6I0Y8-F1
#
_entry.id   AF-A0A7D6I0Y8-F1
#
_cell.length_a   1.000
_cell.length_b   1.000
_cell.length_c   1.000
_cell.angle_alpha   90.00
_cell.angle_beta   90.00
_cell.angle_gamma   90.00
#
_symmetry.space_group_name_H-M   'P 1'
#
loop_
_entity.id
_entity.type
_entity.pdbx_description
1 polymer ?
#
loop_
_entity_poly.entity_id
_entity_poly.type
_entity_poly.pdbx_seq_one_letter_code
_entity_poly.pdbx_strand_id
1 'polypeptide(L)'
;MSGNPVEPIPPEAFRGKSDWDEEDLLTVAEASERLADEIRASRRRIRQAEEVLAEGDSAAGLTAERRRLDDLTRAAERIRIAQSNAPK
;
A
#
# COMPACT_ATOMS: atom_id res chain seq x y z
N MET A 1 57.62 7.29 -3.29
CA MET A 1 56.22 6.80 -3.35
C MET A 1 55.87 6.22 -1.99
N SER A 2 55.44 7.05 -1.04
CA SER A 2 54.99 6.59 0.28
C SER A 2 53.53 6.15 0.18
N GLY A 3 53.29 4.85 0.05
CA GLY A 3 51.95 4.29 0.17
C GLY A 3 51.57 4.25 1.65
N ASN A 4 50.81 5.23 2.11
CA ASN A 4 50.20 5.15 3.44
C ASN A 4 49.22 3.96 3.46
N PRO A 5 49.20 3.13 4.51
CA PRO A 5 48.21 2.07 4.64
C PRO A 5 46.82 2.72 4.77
N VAL A 6 45.91 2.35 3.87
CA VAL A 6 44.51 2.73 3.96
C VAL A 6 43.90 1.89 5.09
N GLU A 7 43.60 2.52 6.21
CA GLU A 7 42.89 1.85 7.29
C GLU A 7 41.53 1.35 6.78
N PRO A 8 41.12 0.10 7.12
CA PRO A 8 39.83 -0.41 6.72
C PRO A 8 38.73 0.41 7.39
N ILE A 9 37.88 1.03 6.57
CA ILE A 9 36.72 1.78 7.03
C ILE A 9 35.83 0.83 7.85
N PRO A 10 35.51 1.15 9.12
CA PRO A 10 34.65 0.31 9.95
C PRO A 10 33.28 0.09 9.28
N PRO A 11 32.69 -1.10 9.36
CA PRO A 11 31.39 -1.38 8.76
C PRO A 11 30.27 -0.46 9.29
N GLU A 12 30.44 0.11 10.48
CA GLU A 12 29.51 1.12 11.01
C GLU A 12 29.47 2.40 10.16
N ALA A 13 30.57 2.75 9.48
CA ALA A 13 30.65 3.92 8.60
C ALA A 13 30.02 3.68 7.21
N PHE A 14 29.70 2.43 6.87
CA PHE A 14 28.92 2.07 5.67
C PHE A 14 27.41 2.02 5.93
N ARG A 15 26.96 2.08 7.19
CA ARG A 15 25.56 2.39 7.48
C ARG A 15 25.38 3.90 7.27
N GLY A 16 25.25 4.30 6.02
CA GLY A 16 24.66 5.59 5.70
C GLY A 16 23.42 5.76 6.58
N LYS A 17 23.26 6.94 7.20
CA LYS A 17 22.02 7.28 7.90
C LYS A 17 20.89 6.90 6.96
N SER A 18 20.04 5.97 7.40
CA SER A 18 18.80 5.66 6.72
C SER A 18 18.05 6.99 6.61
N ASP A 19 18.07 7.56 5.42
CA ASP A 19 17.37 8.75 4.96
C ASP A 19 15.88 8.49 4.71
N TRP A 20 15.44 7.27 5.06
CA TRP A 20 14.04 6.99 5.36
C TRP A 20 13.69 7.71 6.65
N ASP A 21 13.46 9.01 6.53
CA ASP A 21 12.81 9.80 7.56
C ASP A 21 11.53 9.04 7.95
N GLU A 22 11.42 8.65 9.22
CA GLU A 22 10.30 7.89 9.78
C GLU A 22 8.94 8.63 9.64
N GLU A 23 8.94 9.84 9.07
CA GLU A 23 7.83 10.78 9.06
C GLU A 23 6.69 10.42 8.08
N ASP A 24 6.92 9.54 7.09
CA ASP A 24 5.90 9.19 6.07
C ASP A 24 5.30 7.78 6.20
N LEU A 25 5.64 7.02 7.26
CA LEU A 25 5.08 5.68 7.45
C LEU A 25 3.71 5.75 8.12
N LEU A 26 2.68 5.24 7.43
CA LEU A 26 1.36 5.07 8.04
C LEU A 26 1.41 3.99 9.12
N THR A 27 0.79 4.29 10.25
CA THR A 27 0.45 3.25 11.21
C THR A 27 -0.51 2.24 10.57
N VAL A 28 -0.52 1.02 11.12
CA VAL A 28 -1.46 -0.02 10.65
C VAL A 28 -2.92 0.46 10.76
N ALA A 29 -3.24 1.27 11.77
CA ALA A 29 -4.57 1.85 11.94
C ALA A 29 -4.90 2.83 10.79
N GLU A 30 -4.01 3.78 10.49
CA GLU A 30 -4.22 4.75 9.40
C GLU A 30 -4.26 4.08 8.03
N ALA A 31 -3.40 3.09 7.79
CA ALA A 31 -3.43 2.29 6.57
C ALA A 31 -4.75 1.53 6.43
N SER A 32 -5.29 1.00 7.54
CA SER A 32 -6.58 0.28 7.55
C SER A 32 -7.76 1.23 7.28
N GLU A 33 -7.73 2.44 7.85
CA GLU A 33 -8.75 3.47 7.61
C GLU A 33 -8.76 3.91 6.15
N ARG A 34 -7.58 4.27 5.60
CA ARG A 34 -7.43 4.63 4.19
C ARG A 34 -7.88 3.50 3.25
N LEU A 35 -7.57 2.26 3.61
CA LEU A 35 -8.02 1.10 2.85
C LEU A 35 -9.56 0.96 2.88
N ALA A 36 -10.19 1.18 4.04
CA ALA A 36 -11.64 1.16 4.16
C ALA A 36 -12.31 2.31 3.36
N ASP A 37 -11.72 3.51 3.35
CA ASP A 37 -12.16 4.63 2.52
C ASP A 37 -12.09 4.29 1.04
N GLU A 38 -10.99 3.69 0.60
CA GLU A 38 -10.75 3.33 -0.80
C GLU A 38 -11.73 2.23 -1.26
N ILE A 39 -12.01 1.23 -0.42
CA ILE A 39 -13.07 0.24 -0.67
C ILE A 39 -14.43 0.91 -0.83
N ARG A 40 -14.77 1.88 0.03
CA ARG A 40 -16.02 2.64 -0.07
C ARG A 40 -16.07 3.46 -1.36
N ALA A 41 -14.96 4.08 -1.76
CA ALA A 41 -14.86 4.83 -3.01
C ALA A 41 -14.99 3.95 -4.25
N SER A 42 -14.34 2.78 -4.28
CA SER A 42 -14.44 1.83 -5.40
C SER A 42 -15.87 1.29 -5.54
N ARG A 43 -16.55 0.95 -4.43
CA ARG A 43 -17.98 0.58 -4.46
C ARG A 43 -18.87 1.68 -5.05
N ARG A 44 -18.60 2.95 -4.76
CA ARG A 44 -19.33 4.09 -5.37
C ARG A 44 -19.07 4.18 -6.88
N ARG A 45 -17.81 4.07 -7.30
CA ARG A 45 -17.42 4.09 -8.71
C ARG A 45 -18.06 2.94 -9.50
N ILE A 46 -18.12 1.74 -8.90
CA ILE A 46 -18.81 0.59 -9.49
C ILE A 46 -20.29 0.88 -9.72
N ARG A 47 -21.00 1.40 -8.70
CA ARG A 47 -22.43 1.74 -8.85
C ARG A 47 -22.67 2.79 -9.95
N GLN A 48 -21.85 3.84 -9.97
CA GLN A 48 -21.92 4.86 -11.03
C GLN A 48 -21.65 4.28 -12.41
N ALA A 49 -20.65 3.40 -12.53
CA ALA A 49 -20.33 2.74 -13.79
C ALA A 49 -21.44 1.77 -14.22
N GLU A 50 -22.12 1.09 -13.28
CA GLU A 50 -23.28 0.24 -13.55
C GLU A 50 -24.49 1.04 -14.04
N GLU A 51 -24.73 2.22 -13.47
CA GLU A 51 -25.76 3.17 -13.92
C GLU A 51 -25.47 3.66 -15.35
N VAL A 52 -24.24 4.10 -15.62
CA VAL A 52 -23.81 4.57 -16.95
C VAL A 52 -23.80 3.44 -18.00
N LEU A 53 -23.49 2.21 -17.61
CA LEU A 53 -23.58 1.03 -18.49
C LEU A 53 -25.01 0.72 -18.90
N ALA A 54 -25.99 0.92 -18.00
CA ALA A 54 -27.40 0.77 -18.35
C ALA A 54 -27.84 1.80 -19.42
N GLU A 55 -27.12 2.91 -19.54
CA GLU A 55 -27.31 3.97 -20.55
C GLU A 55 -26.54 3.71 -21.86
N GLY A 56 -25.78 2.62 -21.94
CA GLY A 56 -25.14 2.13 -23.18
C GLY A 56 -23.65 2.46 -23.36
N ASP A 57 -22.97 2.90 -22.31
CA ASP A 57 -21.54 3.27 -22.37
C ASP A 57 -20.57 2.09 -22.10
N SER A 58 -19.25 2.34 -22.17
CA SER A 58 -18.20 1.30 -22.15
C SER A 58 -18.01 0.54 -20.83
N ALA A 59 -18.04 -0.80 -20.90
CA ALA A 59 -17.91 -1.72 -19.74
C ALA A 59 -16.49 -1.94 -19.19
N ALA A 60 -15.47 -1.40 -19.86
CA ALA A 60 -14.07 -1.62 -19.48
C ALA A 60 -13.74 -1.01 -18.12
N GLY A 61 -14.28 0.18 -17.82
CA GLY A 61 -14.10 0.86 -16.52
C GLY A 61 -14.69 0.05 -15.36
N LEU A 62 -15.89 -0.51 -15.53
CA LEU A 62 -16.54 -1.33 -14.51
C LEU A 62 -15.73 -2.59 -14.19
N THR A 63 -15.20 -3.27 -15.21
CA THR A 63 -14.40 -4.49 -15.01
C THR A 63 -13.11 -4.19 -14.25
N ALA A 64 -12.44 -3.09 -14.58
CA ALA A 64 -11.24 -2.65 -13.86
C ALA A 64 -11.53 -2.30 -12.40
N GLU A 65 -12.63 -1.58 -12.13
CA GLU A 65 -13.03 -1.22 -10.77
C GLU A 65 -13.42 -2.44 -9.93
N ARG A 66 -14.11 -3.43 -10.51
CA ARG A 66 -14.43 -4.68 -9.81
C ARG A 66 -13.17 -5.44 -9.38
N ARG A 67 -12.18 -5.56 -10.27
CA ARG A 67 -10.88 -6.17 -9.93
C ARG A 67 -10.18 -5.42 -8.80
N ARG A 68 -10.16 -4.08 -8.88
CA ARG A 68 -9.58 -3.23 -7.84
C ARG A 68 -10.27 -3.45 -6.49
N LEU A 69 -11.61 -3.52 -6.47
CA LEU A 69 -12.37 -3.79 -5.24
C LEU A 69 -12.03 -5.16 -4.63
N ASP A 70 -11.90 -6.20 -5.45
CA ASP A 70 -11.49 -7.53 -5.01
C ASP A 70 -10.11 -7.51 -4.36
N ASP A 71 -9.13 -6.86 -4.99
CA ASP A 71 -7.77 -6.76 -4.48
C ASP A 71 -7.70 -6.00 -3.15
N LEU A 72 -8.42 -4.88 -3.05
CA LEU A 72 -8.52 -4.10 -1.81
C LEU A 72 -9.17 -4.90 -0.69
N THR A 73 -10.24 -5.63 -0.99
CA THR A 73 -10.94 -6.47 -0.01
C THR A 73 -10.04 -7.60 0.49
N ARG A 74 -9.28 -8.24 -0.40
CA ARG A 74 -8.28 -9.25 -0.03
C ARG A 74 -7.13 -8.66 0.79
N ALA A 75 -6.70 -7.43 0.51
CA ALA A 75 -5.72 -6.73 1.33
C ALA A 75 -6.25 -6.49 2.76
N ALA A 76 -7.49 -6.02 2.89
CA ALA A 76 -8.11 -5.77 4.18
C ALA A 76 -8.24 -7.07 4.99
N GLU A 77 -8.62 -8.16 4.35
CA GLU A 77 -8.74 -9.47 4.98
C GLU A 77 -7.38 -9.99 5.49
N ARG A 78 -6.32 -9.83 4.70
CA ARG A 78 -4.95 -10.20 5.12
C ARG A 78 -4.50 -9.42 6.35
N ILE A 79 -4.78 -8.11 6.39
CA ILE A 79 -4.46 -7.26 7.55
C ILE A 79 -5.23 -7.73 8.78
N ARG A 80 -6.54 -7.99 8.64
CA ARG A 80 -7.40 -8.47 9.73
C ARG A 80 -6.89 -9.79 10.32
N ILE A 81 -6.52 -10.74 9.46
CA ILE A 81 -5.94 -12.03 9.88
C ILE A 81 -4.61 -11.81 10.60
N ALA A 82 -3.73 -10.97 10.05
CA ALA A 82 -2.43 -10.68 10.65
C ALA A 82 -2.57 -10.06 12.05
N GLN A 83 -3.50 -9.11 12.23
CA GLN A 83 -3.79 -8.50 13.53
C GLN A 83 -4.38 -9.50 14.53
N SER A 84 -5.25 -10.42 14.07
CA SER A 84 -5.84 -11.45 14.94
C SER A 84 -4.82 -12.48 15.44
N ASN A 85 -3.74 -12.69 14.67
CA ASN A 85 -2.68 -13.65 14.97
C ASN A 85 -1.46 -13.01 15.67
N ALA A 86 -1.47 -11.69 15.89
CA ALA A 86 -0.36 -11.01 16.54
C ALA A 86 -0.28 -11.41 18.03
N PRO A 87 0.92 -11.73 18.56
CA PRO A 87 1.10 -12.02 19.98
C PRO A 87 0.76 -10.79 20.83
N LYS A 88 0.12 -11.01 21.98
CA LYS A 88 -0.27 -9.97 22.93
C LYS A 88 0.91 -9.46 23.75
#